data_AF-A0A658NJJ9-F1
#
_entry.id   AF-A0A658NJJ9-F1
#
_cell.length_a   1.000
_cell.length_b   1.000
_cell.length_c   1.000
_cell.angle_alpha   90.00
_cell.angle_beta   90.00
_cell.angle_gamma   90.00
#
_symmetry.space_group_name_H-M   'P 1'
#
loop_
_entity.id
_entity.type
_entity.pdbx_description
1 polymer ?
#
loop_
_entity_poly.entity_id
_entity_poly.type
_entity_poly.pdbx_seq_one_letter_code
_entity_poly.pdbx_strand_id
1 'polypeptide(L)'
;WHYLVERHGTPQKAPGVPCDPDFVIVAYGKLGGIELGHGSDLDLVFLHDADPGLATDGERPLDNGVFFTRLGQRIIHVLTAY
;
A
#
# COMPACT_ATOMS: atom_id res chain seq x y z
N TRP A 1 0.29 7.14 0.74
CA TRP A 1 -0.76 7.38 -0.26
C TRP A 1 -0.50 8.67 -1.04
N HIS A 2 -0.77 9.85 -0.46
CA HIS A 2 -0.66 11.15 -1.15
C HIS A 2 0.63 11.35 -1.95
N TYR A 3 1.79 11.09 -1.34
CA TYR A 3 3.09 11.20 -2.03
C TYR A 3 3.17 10.40 -3.36
N LEU A 4 2.57 9.21 -3.42
CA LEU A 4 2.57 8.40 -4.65
C LEU A 4 1.52 8.92 -5.64
N VAL A 5 0.34 9.32 -5.14
CA VAL A 5 -0.74 9.87 -5.97
C VAL A 5 -0.32 11.18 -6.65
N GLU A 6 0.33 12.09 -5.93
CA GLU A 6 0.84 13.35 -6.50
C GLU A 6 1.82 13.14 -7.65
N ARG A 7 2.56 12.03 -7.63
CA ARG A 7 3.64 11.76 -8.60
C ARG A 7 3.21 10.87 -9.77
N HIS A 8 2.24 9.99 -9.53
CA HIS A 8 1.87 8.92 -10.46
C HIS A 8 0.38 8.89 -10.80
N GLY A 9 -0.44 9.67 -10.11
CA GLY A 9 -1.89 9.56 -10.15
C GLY A 9 -2.43 8.44 -9.26
N THR A 10 -3.72 8.21 -9.36
CA THR A 10 -4.47 7.25 -8.54
C THR A 10 -4.53 5.90 -9.25
N PRO A 11 -4.28 4.78 -8.56
CA PRO A 11 -4.48 3.44 -9.14
C PRO A 11 -5.95 3.19 -9.47
N GLN A 12 -6.23 2.25 -10.36
CA GLN A 12 -7.58 2.03 -10.90
C GLN A 12 -8.13 0.64 -10.57
N LYS A 13 -9.39 0.55 -10.12
CA LYS A 13 -10.11 -0.73 -9.94
C LYS A 13 -10.66 -1.31 -11.23
N ALA A 14 -11.00 -0.42 -12.16
CA ALA A 14 -11.50 -0.70 -13.49
C ALA A 14 -11.16 0.51 -14.37
N PRO A 15 -11.24 0.42 -15.71
CA PRO A 15 -10.89 1.54 -16.57
C PRO A 15 -11.68 2.82 -16.23
N GLY A 16 -10.96 3.89 -15.85
CA GLY A 16 -11.54 5.17 -15.44
C GLY A 16 -12.14 5.19 -14.03
N VAL A 17 -12.06 4.09 -13.28
CA VAL A 17 -12.57 3.99 -11.91
C VAL A 17 -11.40 3.98 -10.94
N PRO A 18 -11.12 5.10 -10.24
CA PRO A 18 -10.02 5.18 -9.29
C PRO A 18 -10.29 4.29 -8.06
N CYS A 19 -9.22 3.77 -7.46
CA CYS A 19 -9.28 3.27 -6.09
C CYS A 19 -9.39 4.47 -5.13
N ASP A 20 -10.25 4.37 -4.13
CA ASP A 20 -10.42 5.41 -3.10
C ASP A 20 -10.20 4.79 -1.72
N PRO A 21 -9.08 5.14 -1.10
CA PRO A 21 -8.01 4.22 -0.76
C PRO A 21 -8.51 2.85 -0.26
N ASP A 22 -8.67 1.92 -1.19
CA ASP A 22 -8.95 0.51 -0.94
C ASP A 22 -7.66 -0.25 -0.61
N PHE A 23 -7.00 0.19 0.46
CA PHE A 23 -5.76 -0.41 0.92
C PHE A 23 -5.91 -0.82 2.39
N VAL A 24 -5.94 -2.13 2.62
CA VAL A 24 -6.06 -2.70 3.96
C VAL A 24 -4.72 -3.24 4.40
N ILE A 25 -4.36 -2.95 5.64
CA ILE A 25 -3.18 -3.48 6.30
C ILE A 25 -3.67 -4.41 7.40
N VAL A 26 -3.36 -5.69 7.29
CA VAL A 26 -3.64 -6.68 8.32
C VAL A 26 -2.36 -6.97 9.07
N ALA A 27 -2.35 -6.70 10.37
CA ALA A 27 -1.26 -7.05 11.24
C ALA A 27 -1.49 -8.40 11.91
N TYR A 28 -0.53 -9.30 11.76
CA TYR A 28 -0.50 -10.60 12.42
C TYR A 28 0.48 -10.58 13.62
N GLY A 29 0.56 -11.72 14.30
CA GLY A 29 1.52 -11.93 15.38
C GLY A 29 1.31 -10.99 16.56
N LYS A 30 2.41 -10.58 17.19
CA LYS A 30 2.38 -9.75 18.41
C LYS A 30 1.80 -8.36 18.17
N LEU A 31 1.99 -7.77 16.98
CA LEU A 31 1.32 -6.52 16.63
C LEU A 31 -0.20 -6.73 16.54
N GLY A 32 -0.65 -7.80 15.88
CA GLY A 32 -2.07 -8.14 15.79
C GLY A 32 -2.72 -8.41 17.15
N GLY A 33 -1.95 -8.92 18.11
CA GLY A 33 -2.37 -9.13 19.50
C GLY A 33 -2.21 -7.91 20.43
N ILE A 34 -1.66 -6.78 19.95
CA ILE A 34 -1.35 -5.59 20.76
C ILE A 34 -0.32 -5.90 21.88
N GLU A 35 0.55 -6.88 21.66
CA GLU A 35 1.59 -7.35 22.60
C GLU A 35 3.01 -7.00 22.12
N LEU A 36 3.15 -5.85 21.44
CA LEU A 36 4.43 -5.43 20.87
C LEU A 36 5.48 -5.13 21.94
N GLY A 37 6.60 -5.85 21.89
CA GLY A 37 7.84 -5.54 22.61
C GLY A 37 8.97 -5.13 21.68
N HIS A 38 10.03 -4.51 22.22
CA HIS A 38 11.15 -3.87 21.49
C HIS A 38 11.92 -4.72 20.47
N GLY A 39 11.71 -6.05 20.43
CA GLY A 39 12.33 -6.97 19.46
C GLY A 39 11.33 -7.86 18.75
N SER A 40 10.06 -7.44 18.65
CA SER A 40 9.04 -8.21 17.95
C SER A 40 9.07 -7.92 16.46
N ASP A 41 8.99 -8.97 15.64
CA ASP A 41 8.83 -8.82 14.20
C ASP A 41 7.45 -8.21 13.85
N LEU A 42 7.42 -7.50 12.73
CA LEU A 42 6.22 -6.89 12.14
C LEU A 42 5.70 -7.77 11.01
N ASP A 43 4.70 -8.59 11.32
CA ASP A 43 4.01 -9.41 10.32
C ASP A 43 2.84 -8.63 9.71
N LEU A 44 3.04 -8.07 8.52
CA LEU A 44 2.03 -7.27 7.82
C LEU A 44 1.63 -7.93 6.49
N VAL A 45 0.31 -8.03 6.25
CA VAL A 45 -0.26 -8.37 4.95
C VAL A 45 -0.98 -7.15 4.40
N PHE A 46 -0.68 -6.82 3.16
CA PHE A 46 -1.29 -5.69 2.45
C PHE A 46 -2.29 -6.23 1.42
N LEU A 47 -3.50 -5.67 1.42
CA LEU A 47 -4.57 -6.03 0.50
C LEU A 47 -5.02 -4.79 -0.27
N HIS A 48 -5.29 -4.96 -1.56
CA HIS A 48 -5.90 -3.96 -2.42
C HIS A 48 -6.82 -4.64 -3.44
N ASP A 49 -7.77 -3.90 -3.98
CA ASP A 49 -8.74 -4.39 -4.97
C ASP A 49 -8.50 -3.82 -6.39
N ALA A 50 -7.35 -3.16 -6.60
CA ALA A 50 -6.98 -2.63 -7.90
C ALA A 50 -6.77 -3.73 -8.95
N ASP A 51 -7.18 -3.43 -10.19
CA ASP A 51 -7.04 -4.36 -11.32
C ASP A 51 -5.56 -4.56 -11.66
N PRO A 52 -5.04 -5.79 -11.69
CA PRO A 52 -3.62 -6.04 -11.96
C PRO A 52 -3.19 -5.69 -13.39
N GLY A 53 -4.13 -5.53 -14.33
CA GLY A 53 -3.87 -5.14 -15.71
C GLY A 53 -3.94 -3.63 -15.97
N LEU A 54 -4.23 -2.82 -14.95
CA LEU A 54 -4.33 -1.37 -15.06
C LEU A 54 -3.16 -0.65 -14.38
N ALA A 55 -3.05 0.63 -14.69
CA ALA A 55 -2.03 1.53 -14.17
C ALA A 55 -2.68 2.78 -13.56
N THR A 56 -1.87 3.56 -12.84
CA THR A 56 -2.28 4.86 -12.30
C THR A 56 -2.57 5.88 -13.42
N ASP A 57 -3.43 6.86 -13.14
CA ASP A 57 -3.97 7.82 -14.12
C ASP A 57 -3.14 9.10 -14.33
N GLY A 58 -1.97 9.24 -13.71
CA GLY A 58 -1.15 10.45 -13.77
C GLY A 58 -0.15 10.50 -14.93
N GLU A 59 0.58 11.61 -15.03
CA GLU A 59 1.56 11.86 -16.12
C GLU A 59 2.71 10.85 -16.17
N ARG A 60 2.95 10.12 -15.07
CA ARG A 60 3.99 9.08 -14.97
C ARG A 60 3.35 7.80 -14.42
N PRO A 61 2.65 7.03 -15.27
CA PRO A 61 1.89 5.87 -14.83
C PRO A 61 2.78 4.83 -14.15
N LEU A 62 2.21 4.14 -13.17
CA LEU A 62 2.74 2.89 -12.61
C LEU A 62 1.68 1.82 -12.73
N ASP A 63 2.11 0.59 -13.04
CA ASP A 63 1.23 -0.57 -12.87
C ASP A 63 0.68 -0.58 -11.44
N ASN A 64 -0.61 -0.90 -11.29
CA ASN A 64 -1.28 -0.89 -10.00
C ASN A 64 -0.52 -1.72 -8.95
N GLY A 65 -0.07 -2.93 -9.32
CA GLY A 65 0.71 -3.78 -8.43
C GLY A 65 2.03 -3.12 -7.97
N VAL A 66 2.69 -2.36 -8.85
CA VAL A 66 3.91 -1.61 -8.51
C VAL A 66 3.58 -0.45 -7.56
N PHE A 67 2.48 0.26 -7.80
CA PHE A 67 2.03 1.33 -6.92
C PHE A 67 1.82 0.82 -5.48
N PHE A 68 1.06 -0.26 -5.30
CA PHE A 68 0.77 -0.81 -3.98
C PHE A 68 1.98 -1.46 -3.32
N THR A 69 2.87 -2.10 -4.10
CA THR A 69 4.15 -2.61 -3.58
C THR A 69 4.99 -1.46 -3.00
N ARG A 70 5.11 -0.34 -3.72
CA ARG A 70 5.85 0.85 -3.23
C ARG A 70 5.19 1.47 -2.01
N LEU A 71 3.85 1.49 -1.97
CA LEU A 71 3.10 1.98 -0.81
C LEU A 71 3.40 1.13 0.43
N GLY A 72 3.32 -0.20 0.31
CA GLY A 72 3.63 -1.14 1.40
C GLY A 72 5.07 -0.99 1.90
N GLN A 73 6.06 -0.97 0.99
CA GLN A 73 7.47 -0.75 1.35
C GLN A 73 7.68 0.55 2.13
N ARG A 74 7.02 1.63 1.71
CA ARG A 74 7.14 2.93 2.39
C ARG A 74 6.50 2.93 3.77
N ILE A 75 5.40 2.19 3.96
CA ILE A 75 4.78 2.01 5.27
C ILE A 75 5.70 1.23 6.20
N ILE A 76 6.24 0.09 5.73
CA ILE A 76 7.21 -0.71 6.52
C ILE A 76 8.39 0.16 6.93
N HIS A 77 8.95 0.94 5.99
CA HIS A 77 10.07 1.82 6.27
C HIS A 77 9.74 2.86 7.35
N VAL A 78 8.55 3.46 7.33
CA VAL A 78 8.13 4.42 8.37
C VAL A 78 7.95 3.75 9.73
N LEU A 79 7.46 2.50 9.76
CA LEU A 79 7.26 1.74 10.99
C LEU A 79 8.56 1.22 11.61
N THR A 80 9.61 0.98 10.81
CA THR A 80 10.90 0.46 11.29
C THR A 80 11.98 1.53 11.45
N ALA A 81 11.79 2.71 10.87
CA ALA A 81 12.72 3.83 11.01
C ALA A 81 12.60 4.57 12.36
N TYR A 82 11.68 4.16 13.25
CA TYR A 82 11.48 4.70 14.59
C TYR A 82 11.48 3.61 15.65
#